data_AF-A0A239LV23-F1
#
_entry.id   AF-A0A239LV23-F1
#
_cell.length_a   1.000
_cell.length_b   1.000
_cell.length_c   1.000
_cell.angle_alpha   90.00
_cell.angle_beta   90.00
_cell.angle_gamma   90.00
#
_symmetry.space_group_name_H-M   'P 1'
#
loop_
_entity.id
_entity.type
_entity.pdbx_description
1 polymer ?
#
loop_
_entity_poly.entity_id
_entity_poly.type
_entity_poly.pdbx_seq_one_letter_code
_entity_poly.pdbx_strand_id
1 'polypeptide(L)'
;MFGMFNGLPVHVLVLHLAVIAAPLAAVSGLAVWVPRWRKFARWPFLVLSAVAVVAVYLTKESGEVLQRSIAAQLEGNITGEIVDRHAALGGRLFIASLVLFAVSLAVAVVVGRTGNAVIGIVSAFVVTVVAVGVVVLTVQTGEAGAEAVWNPSGSVDYSGN
;
A
#
# COMPACT_ATOMS: atom_id res chain seq x y z
N MET A 1 -6.72 -15.76 14.82
CA MET A 1 -5.32 -16.18 14.71
C MET A 1 -4.35 -15.07 14.26
N PHE A 2 -4.81 -13.84 13.97
CA PHE A 2 -3.95 -12.72 13.53
C PHE A 2 -3.50 -11.73 14.61
N GLY A 3 -3.70 -12.04 15.90
CA GLY A 3 -3.51 -11.04 16.98
C GLY A 3 -2.05 -10.82 17.37
N MET A 4 -1.37 -11.87 17.83
CA MET A 4 0.00 -11.78 18.34
C MET A 4 0.86 -12.96 17.88
N PHE A 5 2.15 -12.70 17.67
CA PHE A 5 3.18 -13.70 17.41
C PHE A 5 4.41 -13.40 18.27
N ASN A 6 4.83 -14.39 19.07
CA ASN A 6 5.94 -14.24 20.03
C ASN A 6 5.81 -13.00 20.95
N GLY A 7 4.57 -12.70 21.41
CA GLY A 7 4.28 -11.55 22.26
C GLY A 7 4.20 -10.19 21.55
N LEU A 8 4.38 -10.14 20.23
CA LEU A 8 4.29 -8.91 19.43
C LEU A 8 3.06 -8.91 18.52
N PRO A 9 2.43 -7.75 18.26
CA PRO A 9 1.34 -7.66 17.29
C PRO A 9 1.80 -8.07 15.90
N VAL A 10 1.05 -8.94 15.23
CA VAL A 10 1.36 -9.41 13.86
C VAL A 10 1.43 -8.24 12.88
N HIS A 11 0.63 -7.20 13.09
CA HIS A 11 0.63 -5.96 12.30
C HIS A 11 2.04 -5.38 12.13
N VAL A 12 2.82 -5.29 13.21
CA VAL A 12 4.18 -4.71 13.18
C VAL A 12 5.18 -5.58 12.43
N LEU A 13 4.98 -6.90 12.47
CA LEU A 13 5.84 -7.85 11.77
C LEU A 13 5.58 -7.82 10.26
N VAL A 14 4.32 -7.79 9.86
CA VAL A 14 3.93 -7.91 8.44
C VAL A 14 3.95 -6.56 7.71
N LEU A 15 3.81 -5.43 8.42
CA LEU A 15 3.80 -4.10 7.78
C LEU A 15 5.06 -3.83 6.96
N HIS A 16 6.22 -4.34 7.38
CA HIS A 16 7.50 -4.14 6.67
C HIS A 16 7.42 -4.69 5.23
N LEU A 17 6.75 -5.82 5.07
CA LEU A 17 6.50 -6.37 3.74
C LEU A 17 5.54 -5.48 2.96
N ALA A 18 4.47 -4.98 3.57
CA ALA A 18 3.49 -4.11 2.89
C ALA A 18 4.11 -2.78 2.42
N VAL A 19 4.86 -2.10 3.29
CA VAL A 19 5.47 -0.80 2.99
C VAL A 19 6.61 -0.89 1.96
N ILE A 20 7.19 -2.08 1.76
CA ILE A 20 8.17 -2.32 0.69
C ILE A 20 7.48 -2.78 -0.59
N ALA A 21 6.60 -3.78 -0.50
CA ALA A 21 6.02 -4.44 -1.66
C ALA A 21 5.09 -3.51 -2.45
N ALA A 22 4.26 -2.70 -1.81
CA ALA A 22 3.33 -1.82 -2.52
C ALA A 22 4.04 -0.72 -3.33
N PRO A 23 5.00 0.05 -2.78
CA PRO A 23 5.80 0.99 -3.58
C PRO A 23 6.65 0.29 -4.65
N LEU A 24 7.25 -0.87 -4.35
CA LEU A 24 8.06 -1.59 -5.31
C LEU A 24 7.21 -2.10 -6.50
N ALA A 25 6.00 -2.58 -6.24
CA ALA A 25 5.04 -2.95 -7.27
C ALA A 25 4.68 -1.74 -8.13
N ALA A 26 4.36 -0.60 -7.51
CA ALA A 26 4.03 0.66 -8.20
C ALA A 26 5.18 1.11 -9.13
N VAL A 27 6.42 1.13 -8.64
CA VAL A 27 7.60 1.53 -9.43
C VAL A 27 7.88 0.53 -10.56
N SER A 28 7.73 -0.77 -10.31
CA SER A 28 7.95 -1.80 -11.35
C SER A 28 7.01 -1.62 -12.55
N GLY A 29 5.80 -1.10 -12.34
CA GLY A 29 4.83 -0.79 -13.39
C GLY A 29 5.31 0.29 -14.36
N LEU A 30 6.20 1.20 -13.94
CA LEU A 30 6.72 2.26 -14.80
C LEU A 30 7.53 1.73 -15.99
N ALA A 31 8.04 0.50 -15.91
CA ALA A 31 8.72 -0.15 -17.02
C ALA A 31 7.82 -0.33 -18.27
N VAL A 32 6.50 -0.21 -18.14
CA VAL A 32 5.54 -0.25 -19.26
C VAL A 32 5.76 0.90 -20.27
N TRP A 33 6.33 2.02 -19.82
CA TRP A 33 6.73 3.14 -20.69
C TRP A 33 7.74 2.73 -21.76
N VAL A 34 8.57 1.74 -21.48
CA VAL A 34 9.65 1.31 -22.38
C VAL A 34 9.18 0.11 -23.20
N PRO A 35 8.92 0.25 -24.53
CA PRO A 35 8.29 -0.81 -25.32
C PRO A 35 9.05 -2.14 -25.32
N ARG A 36 10.39 -2.07 -25.39
CA ARG A 36 11.29 -3.24 -25.33
C ARG A 36 11.23 -4.00 -23.99
N TRP A 37 10.78 -3.38 -22.90
CA TRP A 37 10.73 -4.01 -21.58
C TRP A 37 9.40 -4.69 -21.27
N ARG A 38 8.32 -4.36 -21.98
CA ARG A 38 6.95 -4.81 -21.68
C ARG A 38 6.81 -6.33 -21.54
N LYS A 39 7.49 -7.12 -22.38
CA LYS A 39 7.43 -8.59 -22.33
C LYS A 39 8.06 -9.17 -21.06
N PHE A 40 9.14 -8.56 -20.57
CA PHE A 40 9.83 -8.99 -19.36
C PHE A 40 9.16 -8.38 -18.12
N ALA A 41 8.97 -7.07 -18.10
CA ALA A 41 8.47 -6.30 -16.97
C ALA A 41 7.05 -6.68 -16.52
N ARG A 42 6.22 -7.28 -17.40
CA ARG A 42 4.88 -7.75 -17.01
C ARG A 42 4.89 -8.76 -15.87
N TRP A 43 5.93 -9.60 -15.77
CA TRP A 43 6.00 -10.64 -14.75
C TRP A 43 6.39 -10.08 -13.38
N PRO A 44 7.50 -9.31 -13.24
CA PRO A 44 7.79 -8.60 -12.01
C PRO A 44 6.62 -7.72 -11.55
N PHE A 45 6.01 -6.95 -12.45
CA PHE A 45 4.90 -6.07 -12.09
C PHE A 45 3.69 -6.85 -11.55
N LEU A 46 3.30 -7.94 -12.23
CA LEU A 46 2.19 -8.78 -11.79
C LEU A 46 2.46 -9.46 -10.45
N VAL A 47 3.63 -10.08 -10.30
CA VAL A 47 4.01 -10.81 -9.09
C VAL A 47 4.13 -9.86 -7.91
N LEU A 48 4.81 -8.73 -8.07
CA LEU A 48 4.94 -7.73 -7.01
C LEU A 48 3.58 -7.14 -6.61
N SER A 49 2.69 -6.89 -7.56
CA SER A 49 1.34 -6.40 -7.25
C SER A 49 0.51 -7.44 -6.49
N ALA A 50 0.65 -8.73 -6.82
CA ALA A 50 0.00 -9.80 -6.06
C ALA A 50 0.55 -9.89 -4.62
N VAL A 51 1.88 -9.83 -4.46
CA VAL A 51 2.53 -9.81 -3.14
C VAL A 51 2.08 -8.60 -2.34
N ALA A 52 1.98 -7.42 -2.96
CA ALA A 52 1.50 -6.19 -2.32
C ALA A 52 0.07 -6.35 -1.80
N VAL A 53 -0.86 -6.89 -2.60
CA VAL A 53 -2.25 -7.14 -2.17
C VAL A 53 -2.29 -8.03 -0.93
N VAL A 54 -1.55 -9.16 -0.95
CA VAL A 54 -1.53 -10.10 0.18
C VAL A 54 -0.91 -9.44 1.42
N ALA A 55 0.22 -8.74 1.27
CA ALA A 55 0.91 -8.09 2.38
C ALA A 55 0.06 -6.97 3.01
N VAL A 56 -0.56 -6.12 2.19
CA VAL A 56 -1.43 -5.04 2.66
C VAL A 56 -2.69 -5.60 3.32
N TYR A 57 -3.30 -6.64 2.76
CA TYR A 57 -4.44 -7.32 3.39
C TYR A 57 -4.10 -7.85 4.79
N LEU A 58 -3.02 -8.63 4.90
CA LEU A 58 -2.60 -9.21 6.18
C LEU A 58 -2.26 -8.12 7.21
N THR A 59 -1.64 -7.03 6.77
CA THR A 59 -1.32 -5.87 7.62
C THR A 59 -2.58 -5.16 8.10
N LYS A 60 -3.55 -4.91 7.21
CA LYS A 60 -4.86 -4.31 7.55
C LYS A 60 -5.61 -5.17 8.56
N GLU A 61 -5.81 -6.45 8.27
CA GLU A 61 -6.61 -7.34 9.12
C GLU A 61 -5.99 -7.53 10.51
N SER A 62 -4.67 -7.71 10.59
CA SER A 62 -3.97 -7.78 11.87
C SER A 62 -3.98 -6.43 12.63
N GLY A 63 -3.97 -5.31 11.91
CA GLY A 63 -4.12 -3.96 12.48
C GLY A 63 -5.51 -3.73 13.10
N GLU A 64 -6.58 -4.15 12.42
CA GLU A 64 -7.95 -4.06 12.95
C GLU A 64 -8.17 -4.96 14.18
N VAL A 65 -7.47 -6.10 14.24
CA VAL A 65 -7.47 -6.93 15.46
C VAL A 65 -6.73 -6.22 16.59
N LEU A 66 -5.56 -5.62 16.31
CA LEU A 66 -4.80 -4.86 17.30
C LEU A 66 -5.63 -3.67 17.82
N GLN A 67 -6.20 -2.86 16.94
CA GLN A 67 -7.02 -1.70 17.30
C GLN A 67 -8.17 -2.08 18.23
N ARG A 68 -8.90 -3.18 17.92
CA ARG A 68 -9.97 -3.68 18.80
C ARG A 68 -9.46 -4.15 20.16
N SER A 69 -8.25 -4.73 20.22
CA SER A 69 -7.66 -5.20 21.49
C SER A 69 -7.24 -4.05 22.43
N ILE A 70 -7.00 -2.86 21.87
CA ILE A 70 -6.64 -1.65 22.63
C ILE A 70 -7.72 -0.56 22.59
N ALA A 71 -8.96 -0.91 22.23
CA ALA A 71 -10.02 0.07 21.99
C ALA A 71 -10.33 0.93 23.22
N ALA A 72 -10.37 0.32 24.41
CA ALA A 72 -10.64 1.03 25.66
C ALA A 72 -9.56 2.08 26.01
N GLN A 73 -8.32 1.88 25.55
CA GLN A 73 -7.22 2.83 25.72
C GLN A 73 -7.25 3.97 24.71
N LEU A 74 -7.90 3.77 23.56
CA LEU A 74 -8.00 4.76 22.47
C LEU A 74 -9.24 5.64 22.60
N GLU A 75 -10.27 5.19 23.33
CA GLU A 75 -11.54 5.88 23.43
C GLU A 75 -11.40 7.28 24.04
N GLY A 76 -11.90 8.29 23.33
CA GLY A 76 -11.98 9.67 23.82
C GLY A 76 -10.67 10.47 23.83
N ASN A 77 -9.60 9.99 23.20
CA ASN A 77 -8.34 10.72 23.08
C ASN A 77 -7.84 10.89 21.64
N ILE A 78 -6.94 11.86 21.44
CA ILE A 78 -6.40 12.25 20.13
C ILE A 78 -5.70 11.07 19.43
N THR A 79 -4.98 10.21 20.16
CA THR A 79 -4.36 9.01 19.59
C THR A 79 -5.38 8.10 18.92
N GLY A 80 -6.58 7.94 19.51
CA GLY A 80 -7.67 7.18 18.92
C GLY A 80 -8.07 7.70 17.54
N GLU A 81 -8.24 9.02 17.41
CA GLU A 81 -8.57 9.66 16.12
C GLU A 81 -7.46 9.47 15.07
N ILE A 82 -6.19 9.56 15.48
CA ILE A 82 -5.05 9.33 14.58
C ILE A 82 -5.00 7.86 14.12
N VAL A 83 -5.25 6.91 15.03
CA VAL A 83 -5.32 5.47 14.72
C VAL A 83 -6.47 5.16 13.77
N ASP A 84 -7.65 5.77 13.96
CA ASP A 84 -8.78 5.62 13.04
C ASP A 84 -8.45 6.15 11.64
N ARG A 85 -7.78 7.29 11.56
CA ARG A 85 -7.29 7.84 10.29
C ARG A 85 -6.27 6.91 9.63
N HIS A 86 -5.31 6.37 10.40
CA HIS A 86 -4.34 5.39 9.92
C HIS A 86 -5.03 4.13 9.36
N ALA A 87 -6.01 3.58 10.08
CA ALA A 87 -6.78 2.42 9.65
C ALA A 87 -7.58 2.71 8.37
N ALA A 88 -8.23 3.87 8.27
CA ALA A 88 -8.96 4.29 7.08
C ALA A 88 -8.04 4.44 5.85
N LEU A 89 -6.85 5.02 6.02
CA LEU A 89 -5.83 5.12 4.97
C LEU A 89 -5.30 3.74 4.56
N GLY A 90 -5.07 2.83 5.51
CA GLY A 90 -4.71 1.44 5.25
C GLY A 90 -5.77 0.68 4.43
N GLY A 91 -7.05 0.92 4.72
CA GLY A 91 -8.17 0.42 3.91
C GLY A 91 -8.16 0.95 2.48
N ARG A 92 -7.90 2.25 2.29
CA ARG A 92 -7.75 2.85 0.95
C ARG A 92 -6.53 2.29 0.21
N LEU A 93 -5.41 2.08 0.89
CA LEU A 93 -4.22 1.47 0.32
C LEU A 93 -4.48 0.04 -0.15
N PHE A 94 -5.30 -0.73 0.60
CA PHE A 94 -5.72 -2.06 0.18
C PHE A 94 -6.51 -2.02 -1.14
N ILE A 95 -7.49 -1.12 -1.24
CA ILE A 95 -8.27 -0.91 -2.47
C ILE A 95 -7.34 -0.49 -3.62
N ALA A 96 -6.43 0.46 -3.39
CA ALA A 96 -5.48 0.91 -4.40
C ALA A 96 -4.54 -0.23 -4.86
N SER A 97 -4.12 -1.12 -3.95
CA SER A 97 -3.31 -2.30 -4.27
C SER A 97 -4.08 -3.31 -5.13
N LEU A 98 -5.38 -3.51 -4.86
CA LEU A 98 -6.25 -4.34 -5.70
C LEU A 98 -6.40 -3.74 -7.11
N VAL A 99 -6.56 -2.42 -7.21
CA VAL A 99 -6.61 -1.72 -8.50
C VAL A 99 -5.27 -1.87 -9.25
N LEU A 100 -4.14 -1.69 -8.58
CA LEU A 100 -2.81 -1.88 -9.17
C LEU A 100 -2.64 -3.31 -9.70
N PHE A 101 -3.06 -4.30 -8.91
CA PHE A 101 -3.05 -5.71 -9.33
C PHE A 101 -3.92 -5.95 -10.56
N ALA A 102 -5.15 -5.45 -10.58
CA ALA A 102 -6.04 -5.56 -11.75
C ALA A 102 -5.41 -4.93 -13.01
N VAL A 103 -4.81 -3.74 -12.88
CA VAL A 103 -4.10 -3.08 -13.98
C VAL A 103 -2.88 -3.90 -14.43
N SER A 104 -2.11 -4.46 -13.50
CA SER A 104 -0.96 -5.33 -13.83
C SER A 104 -1.38 -6.57 -14.62
N LEU A 105 -2.52 -7.17 -14.28
CA LEU A 105 -3.10 -8.29 -15.00
C LEU A 105 -3.51 -7.88 -16.43
N ALA A 106 -4.18 -6.73 -16.57
CA ALA A 106 -4.55 -6.19 -17.87
C ALA A 106 -3.31 -5.94 -18.75
N VAL A 107 -2.25 -5.35 -18.18
CA VAL A 107 -0.96 -5.16 -18.87
C VAL A 107 -0.34 -6.50 -19.29
N ALA A 108 -0.35 -7.51 -18.42
CA ALA A 108 0.24 -8.82 -18.71
C ALA A 108 -0.47 -9.55 -19.85
N VAL A 109 -1.80 -9.41 -19.95
CA VAL A 109 -2.63 -10.07 -20.97
C VAL A 109 -2.67 -9.28 -22.28
N VAL A 110 -2.85 -7.95 -22.23
CA VAL A 110 -3.06 -7.09 -23.41
C VAL A 110 -1.73 -6.53 -23.93
N VAL A 111 -1.03 -5.75 -23.11
CA VAL A 111 0.16 -4.99 -23.53
C VAL A 111 1.33 -5.89 -23.86
N GLY A 112 1.51 -6.99 -23.10
CA GLY A 112 2.54 -7.99 -23.38
C GLY A 112 2.36 -8.74 -24.70
N ARG A 113 1.19 -8.62 -25.35
CA ARG A 113 0.82 -9.36 -26.56
C ARG A 113 0.53 -8.48 -27.78
N THR A 114 0.39 -7.16 -27.62
CA THR A 114 0.05 -6.23 -28.72
C THR A 114 1.25 -5.41 -29.20
N GLY A 115 1.30 -5.12 -30.51
CA GLY A 115 2.23 -4.18 -31.12
C GLY A 115 1.71 -2.73 -31.19
N ASN A 116 0.49 -2.47 -30.72
CA ASN A 116 -0.15 -1.16 -30.85
C ASN A 116 0.45 -0.13 -29.87
N ALA A 117 1.05 0.93 -30.41
CA ALA A 117 1.69 1.99 -29.63
C ALA A 117 0.69 2.76 -28.74
N VAL A 118 -0.51 3.05 -29.25
CA VAL A 118 -1.55 3.80 -28.51
C VAL A 118 -1.98 3.03 -27.27
N ILE A 119 -2.28 1.74 -27.41
CA ILE A 119 -2.64 0.87 -26.27
C ILE A 119 -1.53 0.88 -25.22
N GLY A 120 -0.26 0.80 -25.67
CA GLY A 120 0.89 0.84 -24.78
C GLY A 120 1.02 2.15 -24.00
N ILE A 121 0.83 3.29 -24.66
CA ILE A 121 0.91 4.62 -24.06
C ILE A 121 -0.24 4.83 -23.06
N VAL A 122 -1.48 4.53 -23.45
CA VAL A 122 -2.65 4.66 -22.57
C VAL A 122 -2.46 3.79 -21.32
N SER A 123 -2.00 2.55 -21.48
CA SER A 123 -1.71 1.66 -20.36
C SER A 123 -0.62 2.22 -19.43
N ALA A 124 0.45 2.80 -19.99
CA ALA A 124 1.53 3.40 -19.22
C ALA A 124 1.03 4.60 -18.38
N PHE A 125 0.18 5.45 -18.94
CA PHE A 125 -0.45 6.54 -18.20
C PHE A 125 -1.35 6.05 -17.08
N VAL A 126 -2.23 5.07 -17.34
CA VAL A 126 -3.11 4.48 -16.32
C VAL A 126 -2.27 3.88 -15.18
N VAL A 127 -1.25 3.10 -15.51
CA VAL A 127 -0.32 2.54 -14.52
C VAL A 127 0.33 3.64 -13.69
N THR A 128 0.78 4.73 -14.32
CA THR A 128 1.44 5.83 -13.62
C THR A 128 0.52 6.50 -12.60
N VAL A 129 -0.73 6.78 -12.98
CA VAL A 129 -1.71 7.41 -12.07
C VAL A 129 -2.00 6.51 -10.87
N VAL A 130 -2.23 5.21 -11.10
CA VAL A 130 -2.48 4.25 -10.02
C VAL A 130 -1.23 4.08 -9.13
N ALA A 131 -0.04 4.00 -9.73
CA ALA A 131 1.22 3.89 -9.01
C ALA A 131 1.46 5.08 -8.08
N VAL A 132 1.23 6.31 -8.56
CA VAL A 132 1.31 7.52 -7.72
C VAL A 132 0.33 7.42 -6.55
N GLY A 133 -0.92 7.02 -6.81
CA GLY A 133 -1.92 6.84 -5.76
C GLY A 133 -1.49 5.83 -4.68
N VAL A 134 -0.92 4.69 -5.08
CA VAL A 134 -0.38 3.68 -4.14
C VAL A 134 0.76 4.24 -3.31
N VAL A 135 1.72 4.94 -3.91
CA VAL A 135 2.86 5.52 -3.18
C VAL A 135 2.38 6.59 -2.20
N VAL A 136 1.51 7.51 -2.64
CA VAL A 136 0.95 8.57 -1.79
C VAL A 136 0.18 7.98 -0.61
N LEU A 137 -0.69 7.00 -0.84
CA LEU A 137 -1.43 6.33 0.23
C LEU A 137 -0.50 5.57 1.18
N THR A 138 0.58 4.97 0.68
CA THR A 138 1.59 4.31 1.53
C THR A 138 2.26 5.32 2.45
N VAL A 139 2.69 6.46 1.93
CA VAL A 139 3.30 7.55 2.70
C VAL A 139 2.32 8.09 3.75
N GLN A 140 1.11 8.46 3.36
CA GLN A 140 0.10 9.00 4.27
C GLN A 140 -0.29 8.01 5.38
N THR A 141 -0.41 6.71 5.04
CA THR A 141 -0.68 5.66 6.03
C THR A 141 0.48 5.57 7.01
N GLY A 142 1.72 5.57 6.52
CA GLY A 142 2.93 5.52 7.35
C GLY A 142 3.08 6.75 8.26
N GLU A 143 2.83 7.95 7.73
CA GLU A 143 2.84 9.21 8.48
C GLU A 143 1.83 9.19 9.62
N ALA A 144 0.57 8.81 9.35
CA ALA A 144 -0.44 8.68 10.40
C ALA A 144 -0.07 7.62 11.46
N GLY A 145 0.58 6.52 11.05
CA GLY A 145 1.07 5.51 11.98
C GLY A 145 2.23 6.00 12.84
N ALA A 146 3.15 6.78 12.27
CA ALA A 146 4.24 7.41 13.00
C ALA A 146 3.70 8.46 13.99
N GLU A 147 2.72 9.26 13.58
CA GLU A 147 2.09 10.25 14.46
C GLU A 147 1.43 9.60 15.68
N ALA A 148 0.73 8.46 15.48
CA ALA A 148 0.10 7.72 16.59
C ALA A 148 1.11 7.24 17.65
N VAL A 149 2.34 6.93 17.23
CA VAL A 149 3.40 6.41 18.12
C VAL A 149 4.23 7.54 18.73
N TRP A 150 4.58 8.55 17.93
CA TRP A 150 5.60 9.55 18.30
C TRP A 150 5.01 10.90 18.71
N ASN A 151 3.72 11.16 18.43
CA ASN A 151 2.99 12.36 18.88
C ASN A 151 1.59 12.03 19.43
N PRO A 152 1.47 11.12 20.42
CA PRO A 152 0.18 10.67 20.94
C PRO A 152 -0.65 11.78 21.61
N SER A 153 -0.02 12.90 22.01
CA SER A 153 -0.70 14.05 22.60
C SER A 153 -1.05 15.15 21.60
N GLY A 154 -0.63 15.04 20.34
CA GLY A 154 -0.77 16.10 19.33
C GLY A 154 -0.04 17.41 19.68
N SER A 155 0.83 17.38 20.68
CA SER A 155 1.48 18.58 21.24
C SER A 155 2.83 18.90 20.60
N VAL A 156 3.37 17.99 19.77
CA VAL A 156 4.62 18.19 19.06
C VAL A 156 4.33 18.76 17.68
N ASP A 157 4.87 19.94 17.38
CA ASP A 157 4.83 20.54 16.06
C ASP A 157 6.09 20.14 15.27
N TYR A 158 5.92 19.28 14.26
CA TYR A 158 7.03 18.86 13.38
C TYR A 158 7.20 19.77 12.16
N SER A 159 6.36 20.80 11.99
CA SER A 159 6.46 21.76 10.87
C SER A 159 7.59 22.78 11.03
N GLY A 160 8.17 22.87 12.24
CA GLY A 160 9.32 23.70 12.54
C GLY A 160 10.65 23.00 12.24
N ASN A 161 11.03 22.94 10.95
CA ASN A 161 12.42 22.87 10.46
C ASN A 161 12.49 23.33 9.01
#